data_AF-M9X6J0-F1
#
_entry.id   AF-M9X6J0-F1
#
_cell.length_a   1.000
_cell.length_b   1.000
_cell.length_c   1.000
_cell.angle_alpha   90.00
_cell.angle_beta   90.00
_cell.angle_gamma   90.00
#
_symmetry.space_group_name_H-M   'P 1'
#
loop_
_entity.id
_entity.type
_entity.pdbx_description
1 polymer ?
#
loop_
_entity_poly.entity_id
_entity_poly.type
_entity_poly.pdbx_seq_one_letter_code
_entity_poly.pdbx_strand_id
1 'polypeptide(L)' 'MRGSVSHDRAEETLQAKARWFRSLTLEERMDYLVMMTDLILQNNPSALAKAAKDDAASPQKRIRVVERP' A
#
# COMPACT_ATOMS: atom_id res chain seq x y z
N MET A 1 -1.15 7.97 -38.87
CA MET A 1 -0.13 7.92 -37.80
C MET A 1 -0.34 6.64 -37.00
N ARG A 2 0.64 5.74 -36.89
CA ARG A 2 0.61 4.65 -35.91
C ARG A 2 1.41 5.13 -34.71
N GLY A 3 0.75 5.58 -33.66
CA GLY A 3 1.42 5.90 -32.40
C GLY A 3 1.89 4.62 -31.75
N SER A 4 3.19 4.48 -31.47
CA SER A 4 3.71 3.41 -30.62
C SER A 4 3.37 3.73 -29.17
N VAL A 5 2.75 2.79 -28.46
CA VAL A 5 2.56 2.91 -27.00
C VAL A 5 3.90 2.64 -26.34
N SER A 6 4.35 3.56 -25.48
CA SER A 6 5.50 3.38 -24.61
C SER A 6 5.04 3.06 -23.19
N HIS A 7 5.81 2.23 -22.49
CA HIS A 7 5.51 1.77 -21.12
C HIS A 7 6.65 2.12 -20.15
N ASP A 8 7.41 3.17 -20.43
CA ASP A 8 8.50 3.59 -19.56
C ASP A 8 7.96 4.34 -18.32
N ARG A 9 8.44 3.93 -17.14
CA ARG A 9 8.11 4.60 -15.87
C ARG A 9 8.72 6.00 -15.78
N ALA A 10 9.80 6.27 -16.51
CA ALA A 10 10.46 7.58 -16.53
C ALA A 10 9.66 8.64 -17.32
N GLU A 11 8.68 8.24 -18.12
CA GLU A 11 7.83 9.15 -18.87
C GLU A 11 6.86 9.96 -17.98
N GLU A 12 6.64 9.52 -16.75
CA GLU A 12 5.77 10.21 -15.80
C GLU A 12 6.51 10.61 -14.52
N THR A 13 6.50 11.91 -14.22
CA THR A 13 7.10 12.43 -13.00
C THR A 13 6.28 12.05 -11.77
N LEU A 14 6.94 11.92 -10.61
CA LEU A 14 6.25 11.68 -9.33
C LEU A 14 5.23 12.77 -9.01
N GLN A 15 5.52 14.02 -9.38
CA GLN A 15 4.62 15.16 -9.21
C GLN A 15 3.38 15.07 -10.10
N ALA A 16 3.48 14.49 -11.30
CA ALA A 16 2.32 14.22 -12.15
C ALA A 16 1.43 13.14 -11.54
N LYS A 17 2.01 12.01 -11.12
CA LYS A 17 1.27 10.94 -10.42
C LYS A 17 0.58 11.44 -9.15
N ALA A 18 1.28 12.25 -8.34
CA ALA A 18 0.70 12.82 -7.13
C ALA A 18 -0.47 13.78 -7.43
N ARG A 19 -0.37 14.58 -8.50
CA ARG A 19 -1.47 15.46 -8.94
C ARG A 19 -2.67 14.66 -9.43
N TRP A 20 -2.45 13.63 -10.22
CA TRP A 20 -3.49 12.70 -10.65
C TRP A 20 -4.18 12.02 -9.47
N PHE A 21 -3.42 11.46 -8.51
CA PHE A 21 -4.04 10.82 -7.35
C PHE A 21 -4.83 11.81 -6.48
N ARG A 22 -4.35 13.06 -6.39
CA ARG A 22 -5.04 14.12 -5.67
C ARG A 22 -6.34 14.59 -6.35
N SER A 23 -6.49 14.43 -7.66
CA SER A 23 -7.74 14.80 -8.34
C SER A 23 -8.88 13.81 -8.13
N LEU A 24 -8.59 12.61 -7.59
CA LEU A 24 -9.60 11.60 -7.27
C LEU A 24 -10.42 11.98 -6.04
N THR A 25 -11.70 11.63 -6.04
CA THR A 25 -12.57 11.69 -4.85
C THR A 25 -12.12 10.69 -3.79
N LEU A 26 -12.71 10.77 -2.59
CA LEU A 26 -12.38 9.82 -1.52
C LEU A 26 -12.77 8.39 -1.92
N GLU A 27 -13.94 8.23 -2.53
CA GLU A 27 -14.47 6.95 -3.00
C GLU A 27 -13.56 6.35 -4.07
N GLU A 28 -13.17 7.13 -5.07
CA GLU A 28 -12.27 6.68 -6.13
C GLU A 28 -10.88 6.26 -5.60
N ARG A 29 -10.39 6.93 -4.55
CA ARG A 29 -9.14 6.52 -3.88
C ARG A 29 -9.30 5.18 -3.15
N MET A 30 -10.45 4.95 -2.52
CA MET A 30 -10.75 3.67 -1.88
C MET A 30 -10.87 2.55 -2.91
N ASP A 31 -11.54 2.80 -4.04
CA ASP A 31 -11.63 1.84 -5.13
C ASP A 31 -10.26 1.51 -5.71
N TYR A 32 -9.41 2.52 -5.93
CA TYR A 32 -8.04 2.32 -6.39
C TYR A 32 -7.20 1.51 -5.39
N LEU A 33 -7.34 1.80 -4.09
CA LEU A 33 -6.67 1.05 -3.04
C LEU A 33 -7.07 -0.43 -3.08
N VAL A 34 -8.37 -0.73 -3.12
CA VAL A 34 -8.89 -2.10 -3.17
C VAL A 34 -8.39 -2.82 -4.42
N MET A 35 -8.54 -2.20 -5.59
CA MET A 35 -8.05 -2.76 -6.86
C MET A 35 -6.55 -3.11 -6.78
N MET A 36 -5.75 -2.22 -6.19
CA MET A 36 -4.31 -2.45 -6.07
C MET A 36 -3.97 -3.54 -5.07
N THR A 37 -4.67 -3.59 -3.95
CA THR A 37 -4.53 -4.68 -2.97
C THR A 37 -4.88 -6.02 -3.61
N ASP A 38 -6.00 -6.11 -4.32
CA ASP A 38 -6.42 -7.34 -5.00
C ASP A 38 -5.37 -7.80 -6.03
N LEU A 39 -4.84 -6.89 -6.84
CA LEU A 39 -3.80 -7.22 -7.80
C LEU A 39 -2.53 -7.76 -7.12
N ILE A 40 -2.13 -7.16 -6.00
CA ILE A 40 -0.96 -7.60 -5.23
C ILE A 40 -1.21 -9.00 -4.66
N LEU A 41 -2.39 -9.25 -4.10
CA LEU A 41 -2.73 -10.54 -3.49
C LEU A 41 -2.90 -11.65 -4.52
N GLN A 42 -3.50 -11.35 -5.67
CA GLN A 42 -3.62 -12.31 -6.78
C GLN A 42 -2.25 -12.76 -7.30
N ASN A 43 -1.30 -11.82 -7.42
CA ASN A 43 0.05 -12.14 -7.87
C ASN A 43 0.94 -12.72 -6.76
N ASN A 44 0.68 -12.37 -5.50
CA ASN A 44 1.49 -12.78 -4.35
C ASN A 44 0.60 -13.23 -3.18
N PRO A 45 -0.07 -14.40 -3.28
CA PRO A 45 -1.03 -14.83 -2.26
C PRO A 45 -0.41 -15.06 -0.87
N SER A 46 0.91 -15.31 -0.81
CA SER A 46 1.64 -15.44 0.47
C SER A 46 2.03 -14.12 1.12
N ALA A 47 1.80 -12.97 0.47
CA ALA A 47 2.19 -11.65 0.99
C ALA A 47 1.54 -11.34 2.34
N LEU A 48 0.26 -11.71 2.52
CA LEU A 48 -0.45 -11.57 3.80
C LEU A 48 0.17 -12.43 4.90
N ALA A 49 0.53 -13.67 4.59
CA ALA A 49 1.12 -14.59 5.56
C ALA A 49 2.54 -14.15 5.98
N LYS A 50 3.26 -13.40 5.13
CA LYS A 50 4.56 -12.81 5.45
C LYS A 50 4.40 -11.51 6.26
N ALA A 51 3.52 -10.60 5.84
CA ALA A 51 3.22 -9.38 6.59
C ALA A 51 2.75 -9.67 8.03
N ALA A 52 1.89 -10.68 8.21
CA ALA A 52 1.45 -11.12 9.54
C ALA A 52 2.59 -11.71 10.41
N LYS A 53 3.67 -12.21 9.80
CA LYS A 53 4.85 -12.71 10.55
C LYS A 53 5.78 -11.59 10.97
N ASP A 54 5.89 -10.53 10.16
CA ASP A 54 6.83 -9.43 10.40
C ASP A 54 6.25 -8.39 11.39
N ASP A 55 4.92 -8.19 11.43
CA ASP A 55 4.25 -7.22 12.32
C ASP A 55 3.61 -7.85 13.59
N ALA A 56 3.66 -9.17 13.77
CA ALA A 56 3.20 -9.83 14.98
C ALA A 56 4.20 -9.67 16.13
N ALA A 57 4.47 -8.42 16.56
CA ALA A 57 5.10 -8.19 17.85
C ALA A 57 4.11 -8.60 18.96
N SER A 58 4.42 -9.70 19.66
CA SER A 58 3.62 -10.15 20.80
C SER A 58 3.37 -9.00 21.80
N PRO A 59 2.12 -8.70 22.19
CA PRO A 59 1.81 -7.65 23.17
C PRO A 59 2.33 -7.97 24.58
N GLN A 60 2.94 -9.14 24.80
CA GLN A 60 3.41 -9.64 26.10
C GLN A 60 4.55 -8.80 26.73
N LYS A 61 5.09 -7.77 26.07
CA LYS A 61 6.24 -6.99 26.58
C LYS A 61 5.92 -5.63 27.23
N ARG A 62 4.65 -5.26 27.49
CA ARG A 62 4.31 -3.90 27.99
C ARG A 62 3.48 -3.81 29.29
N ILE A 63 3.69 -4.70 30.26
CA ILE A 63 3.15 -4.47 31.61
C ILE A 63 4.31 -4.05 32.52
N ARG A 64 4.34 -2.76 32.91
CA ARG A 64 5.25 -2.24 33.95
C ARG A 64 4.46 -2.22 35.26
N VAL A 65 4.74 -3.16 36.15
CA VAL A 65 4.23 -3.10 37.53
C VAL A 65 5.03 -2.02 38.26
N VAL A 66 4.32 -1.05 38.84
CA VAL A 66 4.89 -0.01 39.71
C VAL A 66 4.31 -0.20 41.11
N GLU A 67 5.18 -0.35 42.10
CA GLU A 67 4.80 -0.36 43.51
C GLU A 67 4.84 1.06 44.07
N ARG A 68 3.92 1.37 45.00
CA ARG A 68 3.85 2.67 45.67
C ARG A 68 4.89 2.76 46.79
N PRO A 69 5.40 3.97 47.11
CA PRO A 69 6.44 4.16 48.12
C PRO A 69 5.98 3.79 49.52
#